data_AF-A0AAV1DZ23-F1
#
_entry.id   AF-A0AAV1DZ23-F1
#
_cell.length_a   1.000
_cell.length_b   1.000
_cell.length_c   1.000
_cell.angle_alpha   90.00
_cell.angle_beta   90.00
_cell.angle_gamma   90.00
#
_symmetry.space_group_name_H-M   'P 1'
#
loop_
_entity.id
_entity.type
_entity.pdbx_description
1 polymer ?
#
loop_
_entity_poly.entity_id
_entity_poly.type
_entity_poly.pdbx_seq_one_letter_code
_entity_poly.pdbx_strand_id
1 'polypeptide(L)'
;MLILSRCNEEQMEKYGVHLLALSHVYLVPHLKQSCIKGLAKRLTIENVVDVLQLARLCDAPDLYLRCMKLLSSNFKAVEETEGWKFLQQHDPWLELDILQFMDEAESRKKRSRRHRQEQSLYLQLSEAMECLEHICTEGCTIVGPYDMQPGTKKEPCSKFSTCQGLQLLIKHFATCKKRVNGGCVRCKRMWQLLRLHSSICEESDECKVPLCRQFKLKAQLAKKKEDARWKILVKKVVAAKVLSSLSLAKRKREEEPTMNHTHPGIRSFKL
;
A
#
# COMPACT_ATOMS: atom_id res chain seq x y z
N MET A 1 49.22 14.10 14.63
CA MET A 1 48.54 15.24 13.96
C MET A 1 49.05 15.31 12.53
N LEU A 2 48.26 14.89 11.55
CA LEU A 2 48.45 15.32 10.17
C LEU A 2 47.13 15.94 9.72
N ILE A 3 47.18 17.24 9.45
CA ILE A 3 46.05 18.03 8.99
C ILE A 3 45.61 17.42 7.67
N LEU A 4 44.52 16.65 7.72
CA LEU A 4 43.84 16.18 6.54
C LEU A 4 43.29 17.42 5.85
N SER A 5 44.00 17.89 4.82
CA SER A 5 43.50 18.88 3.88
C SER A 5 42.09 18.45 3.50
N ARG A 6 41.09 19.19 4.00
CA ARG A 6 39.73 19.07 3.47
C ARG A 6 39.88 19.36 1.99
N CYS A 7 39.51 18.42 1.13
CA CYS A 7 39.46 18.71 -0.29
C CYS A 7 38.50 19.90 -0.47
N ASN A 8 39.04 21.05 -0.86
CA ASN A 8 38.26 22.25 -1.09
C ASN A 8 37.29 22.04 -2.27
N GLU A 9 36.20 22.81 -2.33
CA GLU A 9 35.18 22.64 -3.37
C GLU A 9 35.72 22.84 -4.78
N GLU A 10 36.67 23.76 -4.96
CA GLU A 10 37.37 24.03 -6.21
C GLU A 10 38.26 22.85 -6.66
N GLN A 11 38.95 22.22 -5.71
CA GLN A 11 39.75 21.01 -5.99
C GLN A 11 38.85 19.83 -6.37
N MET A 12 37.68 19.73 -5.75
CA MET A 12 36.69 18.71 -6.10
C MET A 12 36.12 18.92 -7.50
N GLU A 13 35.92 20.17 -7.93
CA GLU A 13 35.44 20.50 -9.26
C GLU A 13 36.41 20.09 -10.35
N LYS A 14 37.68 20.42 -10.16
CA LYS A 14 38.71 20.19 -11.17
C LYS A 14 39.26 18.75 -11.17
N TYR A 15 39.37 18.14 -9.98
CA TYR A 15 40.10 16.89 -9.81
C TYR A 15 39.26 15.76 -9.20
N GLY A 16 37.95 15.94 -8.98
CA GLY A 16 37.12 14.98 -8.25
C GLY A 16 37.19 13.54 -8.76
N VAL A 17 37.17 13.34 -10.09
CA VAL A 17 37.29 12.03 -10.75
C VAL A 17 38.65 11.37 -10.44
N HIS A 18 39.73 12.11 -10.69
CA HIS A 18 41.10 11.65 -10.46
C HIS A 18 41.35 11.35 -8.98
N LEU A 19 40.88 12.22 -8.08
CA LEU A 19 41.02 12.05 -6.64
C LEU A 19 40.26 10.82 -6.15
N LEU A 20 39.06 10.54 -6.68
CA LEU A 20 38.33 9.32 -6.33
C LEU A 20 39.13 8.07 -6.72
N ALA A 21 39.62 8.00 -7.96
CA ALA A 21 40.42 6.88 -8.45
C ALA A 21 41.69 6.67 -7.61
N LEU A 22 42.48 7.74 -7.40
CA LEU A 22 43.71 7.67 -6.61
C LEU A 22 43.44 7.30 -5.15
N SER A 23 42.40 7.87 -4.53
CA SER A 23 42.04 7.54 -3.14
C SER A 23 41.60 6.10 -2.97
N HIS A 24 41.03 5.47 -4.01
CA HIS A 24 40.71 4.06 -4.00
C HIS A 24 41.96 3.19 -4.16
N VAL A 25 42.80 3.47 -5.18
CA VAL A 25 44.02 2.71 -5.47
C VAL A 25 45.00 2.75 -4.29
N TYR A 26 45.21 3.92 -3.69
CA TYR A 26 46.11 4.11 -2.55
C TYR A 26 45.44 3.88 -1.19
N LEU A 27 44.21 3.35 -1.16
CA LEU A 27 43.48 2.98 0.06
C LEU A 27 43.42 4.12 1.09
N VAL A 28 42.97 5.31 0.67
CA VAL A 28 42.80 6.49 1.52
C VAL A 28 41.30 6.72 1.78
N PRO A 29 40.69 6.11 2.83
CA PRO A 29 39.24 5.95 2.91
C PRO A 29 38.51 7.26 3.16
N HIS A 30 39.06 8.14 4.00
CA HIS A 30 38.45 9.44 4.28
C HIS A 30 38.41 10.33 3.03
N LEU A 31 39.46 10.31 2.22
CA LEU A 31 39.49 11.06 0.96
C LEU A 31 38.47 10.48 -0.03
N LYS A 32 38.44 9.14 -0.17
CA LYS A 32 37.46 8.42 -1.00
C LYS A 32 36.03 8.80 -0.63
N GLN A 33 35.69 8.81 0.66
CA GLN A 33 34.37 9.22 1.13
C GLN A 33 34.04 10.69 0.82
N SER A 34 35.01 11.60 0.99
CA SER A 34 34.84 13.01 0.62
C SER A 34 34.63 13.18 -0.89
N CYS A 35 35.38 12.47 -1.73
CA CYS A 35 35.20 12.46 -3.18
C CYS A 35 33.85 11.91 -3.60
N ILE A 36 33.40 10.78 -3.02
CA ILE A 36 32.06 10.22 -3.25
C ILE A 36 30.98 11.25 -2.95
N LYS A 37 31.06 11.94 -1.81
CA LYS A 37 30.08 12.98 -1.43
C LYS A 37 30.15 14.19 -2.36
N GLY A 38 31.34 14.62 -2.76
CA GLY A 38 31.56 15.75 -3.65
C GLY A 38 31.00 15.51 -5.05
N LEU A 39 31.36 14.37 -5.66
CA LEU A 39 30.86 13.95 -6.97
C LEU A 39 29.35 13.73 -6.94
N ALA A 40 28.81 13.13 -5.89
CA ALA A 40 27.36 12.95 -5.75
C ALA A 40 26.57 14.28 -5.73
N LYS A 41 27.16 15.37 -5.24
CA LYS A 41 26.52 16.71 -5.27
C LYS A 41 26.57 17.36 -6.64
N ARG A 42 27.54 16.98 -7.48
CA ARG A 42 27.81 17.56 -8.81
C ARG A 42 27.36 16.63 -9.94
N LEU A 43 26.51 15.66 -9.63
CA LEU A 43 25.98 14.71 -10.59
C LEU A 43 24.95 15.40 -11.48
N THR A 44 25.14 15.33 -12.79
CA THR A 44 24.28 15.93 -13.82
C THR A 44 23.88 14.86 -14.84
N ILE A 45 22.93 15.19 -15.72
CA ILE A 45 22.53 14.29 -16.81
C ILE A 45 23.72 14.00 -17.73
N GLU A 46 24.53 15.02 -18.04
CA GLU A 46 25.69 14.91 -18.93
C GLU A 46 26.78 13.97 -18.40
N ASN A 47 27.08 14.02 -17.10
CA ASN A 47 28.19 13.26 -16.52
C ASN A 47 27.77 11.95 -15.83
N VAL A 48 26.48 11.61 -15.81
CA VAL A 48 25.97 10.50 -14.98
C VAL A 48 26.58 9.17 -15.36
N VAL A 49 26.81 8.93 -16.65
CA VAL A 49 27.35 7.67 -17.18
C VAL A 49 28.82 7.51 -16.80
N ASP A 50 29.62 8.56 -16.96
CA ASP A 50 31.04 8.55 -16.61
C ASP A 50 31.24 8.36 -15.09
N VAL A 51 30.44 9.07 -14.29
CA VAL A 51 30.49 8.94 -12.83
C VAL A 51 29.98 7.57 -12.37
N LEU A 52 29.02 6.97 -13.08
CA LEU A 52 28.54 5.61 -12.82
C LEU A 52 29.67 4.58 -13.06
N GLN A 53 30.36 4.67 -14.20
CA GLN A 53 31.50 3.82 -14.52
C GLN A 53 32.62 3.97 -13.48
N LEU A 54 32.96 5.22 -13.12
CA LEU A 54 33.94 5.50 -12.08
C LEU A 54 33.54 4.90 -10.73
N ALA A 55 32.26 5.02 -10.35
CA ALA A 55 31.75 4.48 -9.10
C ALA A 55 31.84 2.95 -9.04
N ARG A 56 31.62 2.28 -10.17
CA ARG A 56 31.81 0.83 -10.31
C ARG A 56 33.28 0.44 -10.19
N LEU A 57 34.17 1.12 -10.91
CA LEU A 57 35.62 0.85 -10.88
C LEU A 57 36.26 1.14 -9.52
N CYS A 58 35.69 2.06 -8.75
CA CYS A 58 36.22 2.47 -7.46
C CYS A 58 35.51 1.83 -6.27
N ASP A 59 34.69 0.78 -6.44
CA ASP A 59 33.88 0.16 -5.37
C ASP A 59 33.16 1.20 -4.49
N ALA A 60 32.34 2.04 -5.13
CA ALA A 60 31.59 3.13 -4.48
C ALA A 60 30.06 2.91 -4.64
N PRO A 61 29.46 1.96 -3.90
CA PRO A 61 28.08 1.53 -4.11
C PRO A 61 27.04 2.64 -3.88
N ASP A 62 27.26 3.52 -2.92
CA ASP A 62 26.36 4.65 -2.66
C ASP A 62 26.32 5.65 -3.82
N LEU A 63 27.47 5.90 -4.45
CA LEU A 63 27.56 6.78 -5.62
C LEU A 63 26.94 6.11 -6.83
N TYR A 64 27.26 4.84 -7.06
CA TYR A 64 26.69 4.03 -8.13
C TYR A 64 25.15 4.04 -8.05
N LEU A 65 24.57 3.78 -6.87
CA LEU A 65 23.11 3.80 -6.69
C LEU A 65 22.50 5.18 -6.94
N ARG A 66 23.19 6.27 -6.59
CA ARG A 66 22.75 7.64 -6.91
C ARG A 66 22.74 7.89 -8.41
N CYS A 67 23.79 7.47 -9.11
CA CYS A 67 23.87 7.54 -10.57
C CYS A 67 22.74 6.74 -11.23
N MET A 68 22.55 5.48 -10.85
CA MET A 68 21.46 4.63 -11.37
C MET A 68 20.08 5.29 -11.18
N LYS A 69 19.83 5.92 -10.02
CA LYS A 69 18.56 6.64 -9.74
C LYS A 69 18.38 7.88 -10.60
N LEU A 70 19.41 8.72 -10.75
CA LEU A 70 19.34 9.91 -11.60
C LEU A 70 19.11 9.52 -13.06
N LEU A 71 19.90 8.56 -13.54
CA LEU A 71 19.80 8.01 -14.89
C LEU A 71 18.40 7.47 -15.15
N SER A 72 17.91 6.56 -14.30
CA SER A 72 16.58 5.95 -14.47
C SER A 72 15.44 6.97 -14.45
N SER A 73 15.62 8.11 -13.78
CA SER A 73 14.59 9.15 -13.68
C SER A 73 14.59 10.11 -14.89
N ASN A 74 15.70 10.20 -15.62
CA ASN A 74 15.89 11.12 -16.74
C ASN A 74 16.39 10.41 -18.00
N PHE A 75 16.05 9.12 -18.15
CA PHE A 75 16.67 8.24 -19.15
C PHE A 75 16.61 8.80 -20.58
N LYS A 76 15.47 9.39 -20.98
CA LYS A 76 15.31 10.01 -22.30
C LYS A 76 16.36 11.08 -22.60
N ALA A 77 16.71 11.89 -21.60
CA ALA A 77 17.74 12.91 -21.76
C ALA A 77 19.14 12.29 -21.73
N VAL A 78 19.36 11.27 -20.88
CA VAL A 78 20.64 10.55 -20.82
C VAL A 78 20.94 9.83 -22.14
N GLU A 79 19.94 9.24 -22.78
CA GLU A 79 20.07 8.52 -24.06
C GLU A 79 20.65 9.40 -25.18
N GLU A 80 20.41 10.72 -25.11
CA GLU A 80 20.92 11.69 -26.09
C GLU A 80 22.38 12.10 -25.82
N THR A 81 22.90 11.88 -24.61
CA THR A 81 24.25 12.29 -24.21
C THR A 81 25.35 11.51 -24.93
N GLU A 82 26.52 12.16 -25.08
CA GLU A 82 27.71 11.50 -25.62
C GLU A 82 28.17 10.34 -24.73
N GLY A 83 28.09 10.50 -23.41
CA GLY A 83 28.47 9.45 -22.44
C GLY A 83 27.65 8.17 -22.62
N TRP A 84 26.34 8.28 -22.86
CA TRP A 84 25.51 7.11 -23.15
C TRP A 84 25.86 6.46 -24.49
N LYS A 85 26.01 7.24 -25.57
CA LYS A 85 26.39 6.72 -26.88
C LYS A 85 27.75 6.01 -26.85
N PHE A 86 28.71 6.58 -26.11
CA PHE A 86 30.02 5.97 -25.86
C PHE A 86 29.88 4.65 -25.10
N LEU A 87 29.05 4.61 -24.06
CA LEU A 87 28.78 3.40 -23.29
C LEU A 87 28.28 2.25 -24.19
N GLN A 88 27.33 2.52 -25.07
CA GLN A 88 26.76 1.51 -25.97
C GLN A 88 27.82 0.87 -26.88
N GLN A 89 28.83 1.63 -27.29
CA GLN A 89 29.90 1.14 -28.16
C GLN A 89 30.97 0.35 -27.41
N HIS A 90 31.20 0.65 -26.12
CA HIS A 90 32.39 0.22 -25.40
C HIS A 90 32.13 -0.67 -24.18
N ASP A 91 30.94 -0.63 -23.57
CA ASP A 91 30.55 -1.56 -22.50
C ASP A 91 29.06 -1.97 -22.62
N PRO A 92 28.73 -2.88 -23.55
CA PRO A 92 27.37 -3.39 -23.72
C PRO A 92 26.81 -4.12 -22.49
N TRP A 93 27.68 -4.62 -21.61
CA TRP A 93 27.26 -5.30 -20.39
C TRP A 93 26.73 -4.32 -19.36
N LEU A 94 27.37 -3.15 -19.23
CA LEU A 94 26.89 -2.10 -18.35
C LEU A 94 25.61 -1.46 -18.88
N GLU A 95 25.46 -1.31 -20.21
CA GLU A 95 24.17 -0.93 -20.81
C GLU A 95 23.07 -1.92 -20.39
N LEU A 96 23.30 -3.22 -20.57
CA LEU A 96 22.33 -4.25 -20.20
C LEU A 96 21.97 -4.20 -18.70
N ASP A 97 22.96 -4.04 -17.82
CA ASP A 97 22.76 -3.91 -16.37
C ASP A 97 21.88 -2.70 -16.02
N ILE A 98 22.12 -1.55 -16.66
CA ILE A 98 21.31 -0.35 -16.50
C ILE A 98 19.86 -0.59 -16.95
N LEU A 99 19.68 -1.18 -18.13
CA LEU A 99 18.35 -1.47 -18.68
C LEU A 99 17.58 -2.48 -17.81
N GLN A 100 18.25 -3.53 -17.32
CA GLN A 100 17.66 -4.50 -16.39
C GLN A 100 17.24 -3.85 -15.08
N PHE A 101 18.09 -3.02 -14.49
CA PHE A 101 17.76 -2.27 -13.28
C PHE A 101 16.50 -1.40 -13.47
N MET A 102 16.39 -0.74 -14.62
CA MET A 102 15.23 0.09 -14.97
C MET A 102 13.95 -0.73 -15.13
N ASP A 103 13.99 -1.83 -15.90
CA ASP A 103 12.83 -2.71 -16.09
C ASP A 103 12.36 -3.31 -14.76
N GLU A 104 13.29 -3.77 -13.92
CA GLU A 104 12.95 -4.28 -12.59
C GLU A 104 12.31 -3.20 -11.71
N ALA A 105 12.85 -1.97 -11.73
CA ALA A 105 12.31 -0.86 -10.97
C ALA A 105 10.89 -0.51 -11.42
N GLU A 106 10.62 -0.49 -12.74
CA GLU A 106 9.29 -0.28 -13.29
C GLU A 106 8.33 -1.44 -12.94
N SER A 107 8.78 -2.68 -13.11
CA SER A 107 8.03 -3.89 -12.74
C SER A 107 7.65 -3.91 -11.25
N ARG A 108 8.57 -3.51 -10.36
CA ARG A 108 8.30 -3.34 -8.91
C ARG A 108 7.24 -2.27 -8.66
N LYS A 109 7.32 -1.11 -9.32
CA LYS A 109 6.31 -0.04 -9.22
C LYS A 109 4.94 -0.53 -9.70
N LYS A 110 4.89 -1.22 -10.84
CA LYS A 110 3.65 -1.78 -11.43
C LYS A 110 3.02 -2.83 -10.54
N ARG A 111 3.81 -3.76 -9.98
CA ARG A 111 3.34 -4.76 -9.00
C ARG A 111 2.78 -4.09 -7.75
N SER A 112 3.47 -3.07 -7.23
CA SER A 112 3.03 -2.33 -6.03
C SER A 112 1.72 -1.58 -6.26
N ARG A 113 1.56 -0.92 -7.43
CA ARG A 113 0.31 -0.25 -7.82
C ARG A 113 -0.86 -1.24 -7.92
N ARG A 114 -0.65 -2.36 -8.62
CA ARG A 114 -1.66 -3.44 -8.74
C ARG A 114 -2.06 -3.99 -7.38
N HIS A 115 -1.08 -4.24 -6.51
CA HIS A 115 -1.32 -4.74 -5.17
C HIS A 115 -2.14 -3.75 -4.31
N ARG A 116 -1.83 -2.45 -4.34
CA ARG A 116 -2.61 -1.42 -3.65
C ARG A 116 -4.04 -1.32 -4.16
N GLN A 117 -4.23 -1.36 -5.49
CA GLN A 117 -5.56 -1.35 -6.10
C GLN A 117 -6.38 -2.57 -5.68
N GLU A 118 -5.77 -3.76 -5.74
CA GLU A 118 -6.37 -5.02 -5.31
C GLU A 118 -6.76 -4.96 -3.81
N GLN A 119 -5.86 -4.50 -2.94
CA GLN A 119 -6.15 -4.32 -1.51
C GLN A 119 -7.30 -3.34 -1.27
N SER A 120 -7.34 -2.23 -1.99
CA SER A 120 -8.43 -1.25 -1.89
C SER A 120 -9.79 -1.87 -2.24
N LEU A 121 -9.85 -2.76 -3.23
CA LEU A 121 -11.09 -3.46 -3.59
C LEU A 121 -11.54 -4.42 -2.48
N TYR A 122 -10.61 -5.15 -1.86
CA TYR A 122 -10.95 -6.04 -0.75
C TYR A 122 -11.40 -5.27 0.50
N LEU A 123 -10.82 -4.09 0.75
CA LEU A 123 -11.25 -3.20 1.83
C LEU A 123 -12.70 -2.70 1.60
N GLN A 124 -13.03 -2.29 0.38
CA GLN A 124 -14.39 -1.90 0.02
C GLN A 124 -15.38 -3.06 0.18
N LEU A 125 -14.98 -4.29 -0.19
CA LEU A 125 -15.80 -5.46 0.04
C LEU A 125 -15.98 -5.75 1.53
N SER A 126 -14.93 -5.68 2.35
CA SER A 126 -15.08 -5.87 3.80
C SER A 126 -15.98 -4.81 4.42
N GLU A 127 -15.85 -3.55 4.00
CA GLU A 127 -16.74 -2.47 4.44
C GLU A 127 -18.19 -2.74 4.05
N ALA A 128 -18.44 -3.20 2.81
CA ALA A 128 -19.77 -3.55 2.37
C ALA A 128 -20.38 -4.70 3.19
N MET A 129 -19.57 -5.64 3.69
CA MET A 129 -20.07 -6.71 4.57
C MET A 129 -20.49 -6.19 5.94
N GLU A 130 -19.72 -5.26 6.52
CA GLU A 130 -20.08 -4.57 7.76
C GLU A 130 -21.34 -3.71 7.58
N CYS A 131 -21.44 -2.97 6.47
CA CYS A 131 -22.63 -2.17 6.17
C CYS A 131 -23.87 -3.05 5.94
N LEU A 132 -23.70 -4.22 5.32
CA LEU A 132 -24.80 -5.17 5.13
C LEU A 132 -25.32 -5.69 6.47
N GLU A 133 -24.41 -6.03 7.39
CA GLU A 133 -24.74 -6.42 8.75
C GLU A 133 -25.48 -5.30 9.49
N HIS A 134 -24.90 -4.08 9.53
CA HIS A 134 -25.52 -2.89 10.11
C HIS A 134 -26.95 -2.63 9.57
N ILE A 135 -27.17 -2.69 8.24
CA ILE A 135 -28.50 -2.50 7.66
C ILE A 135 -29.48 -3.59 8.14
N CYS A 136 -29.04 -4.83 8.30
CA CYS A 136 -29.90 -5.94 8.68
C CYS A 136 -30.12 -6.04 10.19
N THR A 137 -29.20 -5.54 11.02
CA THR A 137 -29.28 -5.60 12.49
C THR A 137 -29.89 -4.34 13.09
N GLU A 138 -29.41 -3.18 12.65
CA GLU A 138 -29.75 -1.86 13.19
C GLU A 138 -30.62 -1.07 12.21
N GLY A 139 -30.58 -1.37 10.92
CA GLY A 139 -31.27 -0.61 9.89
C GLY A 139 -30.65 0.77 9.62
N CYS A 140 -30.53 1.11 8.34
CA CYS A 140 -30.02 2.41 7.89
C CYS A 140 -31.10 3.11 7.08
N THR A 141 -31.37 4.40 7.36
CA THR A 141 -32.29 5.30 6.64
C THR A 141 -33.60 4.71 6.12
N ILE A 142 -33.60 3.97 5.01
CA ILE A 142 -34.76 3.48 4.27
C ILE A 142 -34.89 1.95 4.23
N VAL A 143 -33.94 1.20 4.80
CA VAL A 143 -34.00 -0.26 4.89
C VAL A 143 -33.57 -0.66 6.30
N GLY A 144 -34.36 -1.48 6.96
CA GLY A 144 -34.07 -1.97 8.30
C GLY A 144 -34.75 -3.30 8.59
N PRO A 145 -34.51 -3.86 9.78
CA PRO A 145 -35.14 -5.10 10.21
C PRO A 145 -36.66 -4.95 10.29
N TYR A 146 -37.38 -6.06 10.12
CA TYR A 146 -38.85 -6.07 10.13
C TYR A 146 -39.44 -5.61 11.48
N ASP A 147 -38.74 -5.92 12.57
CA ASP A 147 -39.19 -5.66 13.94
C ASP A 147 -38.90 -4.23 14.42
N MET A 148 -38.39 -3.35 13.54
CA MET A 148 -38.04 -1.98 13.92
C MET A 148 -39.21 -1.00 13.78
N GLN A 149 -39.51 -0.30 14.88
CA GLN A 149 -40.50 0.78 14.89
C GLN A 149 -40.03 1.99 14.05
N PRO A 150 -40.87 2.57 13.19
CA PRO A 150 -40.56 3.82 12.50
C PRO A 150 -40.50 4.98 13.50
N GLY A 151 -39.35 5.66 13.62
CA GLY A 151 -39.29 6.96 14.32
C GLY A 151 -38.18 7.17 15.35
N THR A 152 -37.34 6.18 15.66
CA THR A 152 -36.17 6.42 16.51
C THR A 152 -35.16 7.30 15.77
N LYS A 153 -34.83 8.48 16.31
CA LYS A 153 -33.74 9.34 15.80
C LYS A 153 -32.44 8.54 15.83
N LYS A 154 -32.00 8.06 14.66
CA LYS A 154 -30.73 7.34 14.52
C LYS A 154 -29.62 8.34 14.31
N GLU A 155 -28.47 8.06 14.90
CA GLU A 155 -27.24 8.78 14.60
C GLU A 155 -26.95 8.71 13.08
N PRO A 156 -26.35 9.76 12.51
CA PRO A 156 -25.96 9.74 11.10
C PRO A 156 -25.03 8.56 10.81
N CYS A 157 -25.38 7.76 9.80
CA CYS A 157 -24.57 6.61 9.40
C CYS A 157 -23.19 7.07 8.92
N SER A 158 -22.12 6.63 9.60
CA SER A 158 -20.73 6.98 9.27
C SER A 158 -20.28 6.48 7.90
N LYS A 159 -20.93 5.42 7.37
CA LYS A 159 -20.65 4.79 6.07
C LYS A 159 -21.83 4.96 5.10
N PHE A 160 -22.50 6.10 5.15
CA PHE A 160 -23.75 6.34 4.43
C PHE A 160 -23.66 6.08 2.92
N SER A 161 -22.55 6.43 2.25
CA SER A 161 -22.37 6.21 0.81
C SER A 161 -22.44 4.72 0.45
N THR A 162 -21.74 3.86 1.19
CA THR A 162 -21.75 2.41 1.00
C THR A 162 -23.11 1.83 1.40
N CYS A 163 -23.68 2.27 2.53
CA CYS A 163 -25.02 1.85 2.97
C CYS A 163 -26.09 2.19 1.93
N GLN A 164 -26.11 3.41 1.39
CA GLN A 164 -27.08 3.84 0.38
C GLN A 164 -27.06 2.93 -0.85
N GLY A 165 -25.86 2.58 -1.35
CA GLY A 165 -25.71 1.64 -2.47
C GLY A 165 -26.29 0.26 -2.16
N LEU A 166 -26.01 -0.27 -0.97
CA LEU A 166 -26.56 -1.56 -0.52
C LEU A 166 -28.07 -1.53 -0.32
N GLN A 167 -28.62 -0.46 0.25
CA GLN A 167 -30.05 -0.29 0.44
C GLN A 167 -30.81 -0.31 -0.89
N LEU A 168 -30.27 0.33 -1.93
CA LEU A 168 -30.83 0.28 -3.28
C LEU A 168 -30.79 -1.15 -3.86
N LEU A 169 -29.71 -1.89 -3.65
CA LEU A 169 -29.60 -3.29 -4.05
C LEU A 169 -30.61 -4.17 -3.31
N ILE A 170 -30.78 -3.98 -2.00
CA ILE A 170 -31.74 -4.73 -1.18
C ILE A 170 -33.17 -4.47 -1.65
N LYS A 171 -33.57 -3.21 -1.81
CA LYS A 171 -34.90 -2.84 -2.31
C LYS A 171 -35.18 -3.46 -3.68
N HIS A 172 -34.20 -3.38 -4.58
CA HIS A 172 -34.32 -4.01 -5.89
C HIS A 172 -34.45 -5.54 -5.77
N PHE A 173 -33.63 -6.19 -4.95
CA PHE A 173 -33.63 -7.64 -4.77
C PHE A 173 -34.93 -8.18 -4.16
N ALA A 174 -35.61 -7.38 -3.33
CA ALA A 174 -36.91 -7.69 -2.75
C ALA A 174 -38.07 -7.59 -3.77
N THR A 175 -37.96 -6.69 -4.75
CA THR A 175 -39.07 -6.35 -5.67
C THR A 175 -38.88 -6.84 -7.11
N CYS A 176 -37.68 -7.30 -7.46
CA CYS A 176 -37.36 -7.67 -8.84
C CYS A 176 -37.99 -8.99 -9.28
N LYS A 177 -38.93 -8.92 -10.22
CA LYS A 177 -39.58 -10.10 -10.83
C LYS A 177 -38.63 -10.97 -11.69
N LYS A 178 -37.58 -10.37 -12.27
CA LYS A 178 -36.58 -11.09 -13.09
C LYS A 178 -35.56 -11.88 -12.26
N ARG A 179 -35.63 -11.83 -10.92
CA ARG A 179 -34.72 -12.54 -10.00
C ARG A 179 -34.82 -14.05 -10.15
N VAL A 180 -36.04 -14.58 -10.21
CA VAL A 180 -36.32 -16.03 -10.21
C VAL A 180 -35.74 -16.70 -11.47
N ASN A 181 -35.76 -16.00 -12.59
CA ASN A 181 -35.25 -16.49 -13.88
C ASN A 181 -33.73 -16.24 -14.07
N GLY A 182 -33.03 -15.73 -13.06
CA GLY A 182 -31.56 -15.56 -13.08
C GLY A 182 -31.00 -14.48 -14.00
N GLY A 183 -31.85 -13.73 -14.73
CA GLY A 183 -31.42 -12.78 -15.76
C GLY A 183 -31.04 -11.37 -15.29
N CYS A 184 -31.17 -11.05 -14.01
CA CYS A 184 -30.93 -9.68 -13.51
C CYS A 184 -29.52 -9.49 -12.91
N VAL A 185 -28.70 -8.63 -13.52
CA VAL A 185 -27.33 -8.32 -13.06
C VAL A 185 -27.30 -7.73 -11.64
N ARG A 186 -28.25 -6.85 -11.29
CA ARG A 186 -28.33 -6.26 -9.94
C ARG A 186 -28.65 -7.31 -8.88
N CYS A 187 -29.59 -8.21 -9.18
CA CYS A 187 -29.90 -9.33 -8.28
C CYS A 187 -28.71 -10.29 -8.14
N LYS A 188 -27.98 -10.56 -9.23
CA LYS A 188 -26.76 -11.38 -9.20
C LYS A 188 -25.70 -10.79 -8.28
N ARG A 189 -25.48 -9.47 -8.34
CA ARG A 189 -24.56 -8.77 -7.43
C ARG A 189 -24.99 -8.88 -5.96
N MET A 190 -26.26 -8.61 -5.66
CA MET A 190 -26.79 -8.75 -4.30
C MET A 190 -26.63 -10.18 -3.78
N TRP A 191 -26.94 -11.18 -4.61
CA TRP A 191 -26.77 -12.59 -4.26
C TRP A 191 -25.30 -12.95 -3.97
N GLN A 192 -24.35 -12.41 -4.75
CA GLN A 192 -22.92 -12.59 -4.49
C GLN A 192 -22.47 -11.97 -3.16
N LEU A 193 -23.00 -10.80 -2.79
CA LEU A 193 -22.72 -10.15 -1.50
C LEU A 193 -23.26 -10.98 -0.34
N LEU A 194 -24.48 -11.51 -0.43
CA LEU A 194 -25.06 -12.37 0.60
C LEU A 194 -24.28 -13.69 0.75
N ARG A 195 -23.85 -14.27 -0.38
CA ARG A 195 -22.97 -15.45 -0.38
C ARG A 195 -21.62 -15.13 0.27
N LEU A 196 -21.01 -13.99 -0.06
CA LEU A 196 -19.73 -13.57 0.53
C LEU A 196 -19.87 -13.40 2.05
N HIS A 197 -20.91 -12.68 2.50
CA HIS A 197 -21.21 -12.52 3.92
C HIS A 197 -21.32 -13.87 4.63
N SER A 198 -22.08 -14.82 4.08
CA SER A 198 -22.21 -16.16 4.69
C SER A 198 -20.90 -16.94 4.81
N SER A 199 -19.93 -16.64 3.94
CA SER A 199 -18.61 -17.31 3.92
C SER A 199 -17.63 -16.71 4.94
N ILE A 200 -17.90 -15.49 5.44
CA ILE A 200 -17.04 -14.78 6.41
C ILE A 200 -17.71 -14.62 7.77
N CYS A 201 -19.03 -14.76 7.85
CA CYS A 201 -19.81 -14.59 9.07
C CYS A 201 -19.57 -15.78 10.00
N GLU A 202 -19.28 -15.53 11.27
CA GLU A 202 -19.07 -16.56 12.28
C GLU A 202 -20.38 -16.96 12.98
N GLU A 203 -21.33 -16.03 13.13
CA GLU A 203 -22.65 -16.26 13.76
C GLU A 203 -23.52 -17.22 12.93
N SER A 204 -23.80 -18.43 13.43
CA SER A 204 -24.53 -19.45 12.66
C SER A 204 -26.05 -19.25 12.65
N ASP A 205 -26.65 -18.99 13.81
CA ASP A 205 -28.12 -19.02 13.96
C ASP A 205 -28.76 -17.67 14.29
N GLU A 206 -27.97 -16.70 14.78
CA GLU A 206 -28.46 -15.36 15.17
C GLU A 206 -28.25 -14.30 14.08
N CYS A 207 -27.52 -14.64 13.02
CA CYS A 207 -27.19 -13.70 11.97
C CYS A 207 -28.45 -13.18 11.26
N LYS A 208 -28.68 -11.87 11.34
CA LYS A 208 -29.86 -11.19 10.75
C LYS A 208 -29.75 -10.95 9.24
N VAL A 209 -28.60 -11.25 8.62
CA VAL A 209 -28.41 -11.04 7.18
C VAL A 209 -29.18 -12.10 6.37
N PRO A 210 -30.04 -11.70 5.41
CA PRO A 210 -30.85 -12.63 4.64
C PRO A 210 -30.03 -13.71 3.92
N LEU A 211 -30.57 -14.93 3.85
CA LEU A 211 -29.94 -16.07 3.20
C LEU A 211 -28.61 -16.55 3.80
N CYS A 212 -28.05 -15.88 4.83
CA CYS A 212 -26.78 -16.27 5.44
C CYS A 212 -26.79 -17.74 5.89
N ARG A 213 -27.78 -18.12 6.72
CA ARG A 213 -28.00 -19.49 7.19
C ARG A 213 -28.17 -20.49 6.04
N GLN A 214 -28.97 -20.13 5.02
CA GLN A 214 -29.22 -21.00 3.87
C GLN A 214 -27.93 -21.28 3.08
N PHE A 215 -27.06 -20.29 2.92
CA PHE A 215 -25.77 -20.48 2.26
C PHE A 215 -24.81 -21.33 3.09
N LYS A 216 -24.75 -21.12 4.41
CA LYS A 216 -23.92 -21.95 5.31
C LYS A 216 -24.32 -23.42 5.26
N LEU A 217 -25.62 -23.71 5.34
CA LEU A 217 -26.15 -25.08 5.21
C LEU A 217 -25.80 -25.70 3.85
N LYS A 218 -25.97 -24.94 2.75
CA LYS A 218 -25.59 -25.41 1.41
C LYS A 218 -24.08 -25.69 1.30
N ALA A 219 -23.23 -24.86 1.90
CA ALA A 219 -21.79 -25.06 1.88
C ALA A 219 -21.36 -26.32 2.65
N GLN A 220 -21.98 -26.57 3.82
CA GLN A 220 -21.76 -27.79 4.61
C GLN A 220 -22.19 -29.06 3.86
N LEU A 221 -23.36 -29.02 3.21
CA LEU A 221 -23.89 -30.14 2.43
C LEU A 221 -23.10 -30.39 1.15
N ALA A 222 -22.54 -29.36 0.53
CA ALA A 222 -21.88 -29.46 -0.77
C ALA A 222 -20.59 -30.30 -0.75
N LYS A 223 -19.97 -30.58 0.42
CA LYS A 223 -18.77 -31.41 0.73
C LYS A 223 -17.59 -31.54 -0.27
N LYS A 224 -17.61 -31.05 -1.51
CA LYS A 224 -16.52 -31.08 -2.50
C LYS A 224 -16.73 -29.99 -3.58
N LYS A 225 -15.64 -29.24 -3.86
CA LYS A 225 -15.47 -28.17 -4.86
C LYS A 225 -16.19 -26.84 -4.63
N GLU A 226 -15.93 -26.20 -3.49
CA GLU A 226 -15.90 -24.73 -3.52
C GLU A 226 -14.81 -24.26 -4.50
N ASP A 227 -15.19 -23.36 -5.41
CA ASP A 227 -14.29 -22.72 -6.37
C ASP A 227 -13.05 -22.17 -5.66
N ALA A 228 -11.85 -22.59 -6.10
CA ALA A 228 -10.58 -22.14 -5.53
C ALA A 228 -10.46 -20.60 -5.56
N ARG A 229 -11.03 -19.95 -6.59
CA ARG A 229 -11.08 -18.48 -6.69
C ARG A 229 -11.94 -17.87 -5.59
N TRP A 230 -13.06 -18.50 -5.25
CA TRP A 230 -13.93 -18.06 -4.17
C TRP A 230 -13.23 -18.13 -2.82
N LYS A 231 -12.50 -19.23 -2.54
CA LYS A 231 -11.73 -19.37 -1.30
C LYS A 231 -10.66 -18.30 -1.15
N ILE A 232 -9.97 -17.95 -2.23
CA ILE A 232 -8.97 -16.87 -2.22
C ILE A 232 -9.65 -15.53 -1.94
N LEU A 233 -10.78 -15.23 -2.58
CA LEU A 233 -11.56 -14.00 -2.34
C LEU A 233 -11.94 -13.88 -0.86
N VAL A 234 -12.54 -14.92 -0.28
CA VAL A 234 -12.95 -14.95 1.14
C VAL A 234 -11.74 -14.65 2.04
N LYS A 235 -10.62 -15.35 1.85
CA LYS A 235 -9.39 -15.11 2.63
C LYS A 235 -8.88 -13.68 2.53
N LYS A 236 -8.89 -13.08 1.33
CA LYS A 236 -8.43 -11.71 1.09
C LYS A 236 -9.33 -10.67 1.75
N VAL A 237 -10.66 -10.87 1.70
CA VAL A 237 -11.64 -9.98 2.35
C VAL A 237 -11.51 -10.06 3.88
N VAL A 238 -11.36 -11.26 4.44
CA VAL A 238 -11.14 -11.45 5.89
C VAL A 238 -9.83 -10.75 6.32
N ALA A 239 -8.74 -10.95 5.59
CA ALA A 239 -7.48 -10.26 5.87
C ALA A 239 -7.61 -8.72 5.81
N ALA A 240 -8.35 -8.19 4.83
CA ALA A 240 -8.61 -6.76 4.73
C ALA A 240 -9.44 -6.23 5.93
N LYS A 241 -10.45 -6.98 6.37
CA LYS A 241 -11.25 -6.65 7.57
C LYS A 241 -10.37 -6.56 8.82
N VAL A 242 -9.49 -7.53 9.05
CA VAL A 242 -8.55 -7.53 10.18
C VAL A 242 -7.62 -6.32 10.12
N LEU A 243 -6.98 -6.06 8.98
CA LEU A 243 -6.09 -4.90 8.82
C LEU A 243 -6.79 -3.57 9.08
N SER A 244 -8.04 -3.42 8.62
CA SER A 244 -8.86 -2.24 8.89
C SER A 244 -9.10 -2.05 10.38
N SER A 245 -9.51 -3.11 11.09
CA SER A 245 -9.77 -3.08 12.53
C SER A 245 -8.51 -2.72 13.35
N LEU A 246 -7.34 -3.24 12.98
CA LEU A 246 -6.06 -2.90 13.62
C LEU A 246 -5.67 -1.44 13.39
N SER A 247 -5.96 -0.90 12.21
CA SER A 247 -5.69 0.51 11.89
C SER A 247 -6.58 1.47 12.68
N LEU A 248 -7.81 1.05 13.00
CA LEU A 248 -8.73 1.80 13.87
C LEU A 248 -8.32 1.69 15.34
N ALA A 249 -7.87 0.51 15.80
CA ALA A 249 -7.36 0.32 17.15
C ALA A 249 -6.12 1.16 17.43
N LYS A 250 -5.25 1.36 16.44
CA LYS A 250 -4.09 2.23 16.54
C LYS A 250 -4.48 3.71 16.71
N ARG A 251 -5.47 4.19 15.96
CA ARG A 251 -5.99 5.57 16.08
C ARG A 251 -6.70 5.79 17.42
N LYS A 252 -7.50 4.83 17.91
CA LYS A 252 -8.16 4.94 19.23
C LYS A 252 -7.17 5.04 20.39
N ARG A 253 -6.00 4.38 20.32
CA ARG A 253 -4.94 4.53 21.33
C ARG A 253 -4.26 5.90 21.33
N GLU A 254 -4.32 6.62 20.21
CA GLU A 254 -3.77 7.97 20.09
C GLU A 254 -4.80 9.04 20.51
N GLU A 255 -6.08 8.68 20.67
CA GLU A 255 -7.19 9.58 21.04
C GLU A 255 -7.67 9.44 22.50
N GLU A 256 -7.11 8.54 23.32
CA GLU A 256 -7.39 8.55 24.76
C GLU A 256 -6.69 9.74 25.45
N PRO A 257 -7.42 10.67 26.09
CA PRO A 257 -6.81 11.70 26.90
C PRO A 257 -6.29 11.06 28.18
N THR A 258 -5.02 11.27 28.49
CA THR A 258 -4.40 10.97 29.78
C THR A 258 -5.27 11.55 30.90
N MET A 259 -6.10 10.72 31.54
CA MET A 259 -6.83 11.15 32.73
C MET A 259 -5.80 11.32 33.86
N ASN A 260 -5.57 12.57 34.25
CA ASN A 260 -4.75 12.91 35.39
C ASN A 260 -5.34 12.25 36.65
N HIS A 261 -4.62 11.27 37.20
CA HIS A 261 -4.90 10.75 38.52
C HIS A 261 -4.61 11.85 39.55
N THR A 262 -5.67 12.42 40.13
CA THR A 262 -5.58 13.24 41.34
C THR A 262 -5.15 12.34 42.49
N HIS A 263 -3.88 12.44 42.91
CA HIS A 263 -3.42 11.78 44.13
C HIS A 263 -3.91 12.56 45.37
N PRO A 264 -4.37 11.86 46.43
CA PRO A 264 -4.79 12.50 47.67
C PRO A 264 -3.63 12.69 48.65
N GLY A 265 -3.56 13.89 49.22
CA GLY A 265 -3.21 14.15 50.62
C GLY A 265 -1.75 14.02 51.06
N ILE A 266 -1.12 15.15 51.39
CA ILE A 266 -0.16 15.24 52.51
C ILE A 266 -0.50 16.50 53.32
N ARG A 267 -0.71 16.29 54.63
CA ARG A 267 -1.04 17.29 55.66
C ARG A 267 0.22 17.97 56.24
N SER A 268 -0.05 19.12 56.88
CA SER A 268 0.67 19.83 57.98
C SER A 268 1.80 20.80 57.56
N PHE A 269 1.90 22.04 58.09
CA PHE A 269 1.76 22.50 59.50
C PHE A 269 1.38 23.99 59.71
N LYS A 270 0.79 24.26 60.91
CA LYS A 270 0.87 25.40 61.90
C LYS A 270 0.70 26.86 61.43
N LEU A 271 0.02 27.76 62.13
CA LEU A 271 -0.37 27.89 63.55
C LEU A 271 -1.85 27.63 63.84
#